data_AF-A0AAU9RIY7-F1
#
_entry.id   AF-A0AAU9RIY7-F1
#
_cell.length_a   1.000
_cell.length_b   1.000
_cell.length_c   1.000
_cell.angle_alpha   90.00
_cell.angle_beta   90.00
_cell.angle_gamma   90.00
#
_symmetry.space_group_name_H-M   'P 1'
#
loop_
_entity.id
_entity.type
_entity.pdbx_description
1 polymer ?
#
loop_
_entity_poly.entity_id
_entity_poly.type
_entity_poly.pdbx_seq_one_letter_code
_entity_poly.pdbx_strand_id
1 'polypeptide(L)'
;MSKKMVFPTKKELAEAMATYTATLSAKFCKERGCFTVVLSGGDLISWLSKLLEPKYHESIEWSKWHIFWVDDRVVPWDHKDSNYKLAMDGFLSKVPIPTGNIYAIDQSCAGIGDAKGAALLYEECIKRLVNQNIIRAYKSSGFPQFDLQLLGMGPDGHMASLFPGHYHINEKASLVTYITDSPKLPPKRITFTLPVINCASYNLMAVCDEAQADAVAEVFNDNYNLPATWLTAAEEAICRFRRLRNGTVNLTCSSSSSASRFESLSVSSIGSGSIRRLADSRRKVPAVRSMATTAAEIGKDEKKRVEIFELEENLAIDLAKFTADLSDKFCKERGAFTVVVSGGSLIKSLRKLVEPPYVDSIDWSRWHFFWVDERVVPKNHDDSNYKLAYDCFLSKVPIPPGNVYAINESLSAEAAADDYETCLKHLVKTGTLRVSESTGFPKFDLMLLGMGPDGHVASLFPGHGLCNESKKWVTFITDSPKPPSDRITFTFPVINSSAHVALVVCGSGKAEAVQAALKKTGSVPAGSVSAEDELVWFLDKPASSKL
;
A
#
# COMPACT_ATOMS: atom_id res chain seq x y z
N MET A 1 -1.91 -1.29 -8.87
CA MET A 1 -2.97 -2.31 -8.86
C MET A 1 -2.30 -3.66 -9.04
N SER A 2 -2.53 -4.62 -8.15
CA SER A 2 -2.00 -5.97 -8.31
C SER A 2 -2.80 -6.70 -9.40
N LYS A 3 -2.20 -6.94 -10.57
CA LYS A 3 -2.88 -7.63 -11.67
C LYS A 3 -2.78 -9.14 -11.43
N LYS A 4 -3.94 -9.75 -11.15
CA LYS A 4 -4.04 -11.16 -10.82
C LYS A 4 -4.30 -11.97 -12.09
N MET A 5 -3.48 -12.98 -12.38
CA MET A 5 -3.67 -13.85 -13.54
C MET A 5 -3.75 -15.31 -13.11
N VAL A 6 -4.55 -16.11 -13.83
CA VAL A 6 -4.69 -17.53 -13.55
C VAL A 6 -4.37 -18.33 -14.79
N PHE A 7 -3.43 -19.27 -14.68
CA PHE A 7 -3.03 -20.13 -15.79
C PHE A 7 -3.52 -21.57 -15.58
N PRO A 8 -4.05 -22.22 -16.63
CA PRO A 8 -4.47 -23.62 -16.59
C PRO A 8 -3.37 -24.61 -16.19
N THR A 9 -2.12 -24.37 -16.63
CA THR A 9 -1.00 -25.29 -16.49
C THR A 9 0.29 -24.61 -16.00
N LYS A 10 1.18 -25.39 -15.35
CA LYS A 10 2.53 -24.92 -14.96
C LYS A 10 3.32 -24.40 -16.18
N LYS A 11 3.14 -25.06 -17.33
CA LYS A 11 3.81 -24.70 -18.59
C LYS A 11 3.39 -23.31 -19.08
N GLU A 12 2.10 -23.01 -19.04
CA GLU A 12 1.57 -21.70 -19.44
C GLU A 12 1.98 -20.59 -18.47
N LEU A 13 1.98 -20.86 -17.16
CA LEU A 13 2.55 -19.94 -16.17
C LEU A 13 4.03 -19.65 -16.48
N ALA A 14 4.84 -20.68 -16.68
CA ALA A 14 6.26 -20.52 -16.97
C ALA A 14 6.50 -19.73 -18.27
N GLU A 15 5.68 -19.96 -19.30
CA GLU A 15 5.72 -19.23 -20.57
C GLU A 15 5.38 -17.74 -20.39
N ALA A 16 4.34 -17.44 -19.61
CA ALA A 16 3.95 -16.06 -19.31
C ALA A 16 5.03 -15.33 -18.51
N MET A 17 5.61 -15.99 -17.49
CA MET A 17 6.72 -15.47 -16.70
C MET A 17 7.94 -15.15 -17.57
N ALA A 18 8.30 -16.06 -18.49
CA ALA A 18 9.40 -15.88 -19.42
C ALA A 18 9.15 -14.69 -20.36
N THR A 19 7.95 -14.64 -20.98
CA THR A 19 7.54 -13.53 -21.86
C THR A 19 7.64 -12.19 -21.14
N TYR A 20 7.12 -12.12 -19.91
CA TYR A 20 7.09 -10.89 -19.12
C TYR A 20 8.50 -10.45 -18.71
N THR A 21 9.32 -11.39 -18.25
CA THR A 21 10.72 -11.14 -17.88
C THR A 21 11.53 -10.63 -19.08
N ALA A 22 11.39 -11.27 -20.25
CA ALA A 22 12.06 -10.83 -21.47
C ALA A 22 11.62 -9.43 -21.91
N THR A 23 10.33 -9.12 -21.78
CA THR A 23 9.76 -7.80 -22.10
C THR A 23 10.32 -6.71 -21.18
N LEU A 24 10.38 -6.97 -19.87
CA LEU A 24 10.96 -6.03 -18.91
C LEU A 24 12.46 -5.85 -19.12
N SER A 25 13.19 -6.94 -19.39
CA SER A 25 14.60 -6.87 -19.77
C SER A 25 14.80 -5.95 -20.96
N ALA A 26 14.07 -6.14 -22.07
CA ALA A 26 14.19 -5.29 -23.25
C ALA A 26 13.87 -3.81 -22.94
N LYS A 27 12.84 -3.56 -22.13
CA LYS A 27 12.47 -2.21 -21.68
C LYS A 27 13.62 -1.53 -20.91
N PHE A 28 14.11 -2.15 -19.84
CA PHE A 28 15.11 -1.54 -18.97
C PHE A 28 16.50 -1.48 -19.63
N CYS A 29 16.88 -2.47 -20.43
CA CYS A 29 18.10 -2.40 -21.24
C CYS A 29 18.08 -1.22 -22.22
N LYS A 30 16.91 -0.87 -22.77
CA LYS A 30 16.73 0.31 -23.63
C LYS A 30 16.73 1.63 -22.84
N GLU A 31 16.03 1.67 -21.71
CA GLU A 31 15.86 2.89 -20.90
C GLU A 31 17.11 3.25 -20.09
N ARG A 32 17.87 2.25 -19.64
CA ARG A 32 18.94 2.40 -18.64
C ARG A 32 20.27 1.78 -19.02
N GLY A 33 20.31 0.95 -20.05
CA GLY A 33 21.52 0.20 -20.42
C GLY A 33 21.83 -1.00 -19.52
N CYS A 34 21.01 -1.28 -18.51
CA CYS A 34 21.15 -2.43 -17.62
C CYS A 34 19.77 -2.94 -17.14
N PHE A 35 19.70 -4.18 -16.68
CA PHE A 35 18.50 -4.78 -16.10
C PHE A 35 18.85 -5.52 -14.81
N THR A 36 18.29 -5.09 -13.69
CA THR A 36 18.50 -5.69 -12.37
C THR A 36 17.37 -6.66 -12.01
N VAL A 37 17.70 -7.93 -11.81
CA VAL A 37 16.73 -8.98 -11.47
C VAL A 37 17.11 -9.67 -10.16
N VAL A 38 16.13 -9.80 -9.27
CA VAL A 38 16.27 -10.43 -7.96
C VAL A 38 15.55 -11.77 -8.00
N LEU A 39 16.25 -12.83 -7.60
CA LEU A 39 15.77 -14.21 -7.64
C LEU A 39 15.39 -14.72 -6.25
N SER A 40 14.39 -15.59 -6.20
CA SER A 40 14.14 -16.49 -5.07
C SER A 40 14.40 -17.94 -5.51
N GLY A 41 14.51 -18.83 -4.53
CA GLY A 41 14.69 -20.26 -4.77
C GLY A 41 13.44 -20.98 -5.29
N GLY A 42 13.50 -22.31 -5.30
CA GLY A 42 12.38 -23.18 -5.66
C GLY A 42 12.08 -23.21 -7.17
N ASP A 43 10.80 -23.36 -7.50
CA ASP A 43 10.33 -23.58 -8.88
C ASP A 43 10.59 -22.42 -9.84
N LEU A 44 10.88 -21.21 -9.32
CA LEU A 44 11.19 -20.03 -10.13
C LEU A 44 12.36 -20.26 -11.10
N ILE A 45 13.37 -21.03 -10.67
CA ILE A 45 14.52 -21.35 -11.52
C ILE A 45 14.11 -22.23 -12.70
N SER A 46 13.14 -23.14 -12.49
CA SER A 46 12.59 -23.95 -13.57
C SER A 46 11.88 -23.08 -14.61
N TRP A 47 11.24 -21.98 -14.20
CA TRP A 47 10.58 -21.06 -15.12
C TRP A 47 11.57 -20.18 -15.86
N LEU A 48 12.64 -19.70 -15.20
CA LEU A 48 13.72 -18.97 -15.90
C LEU A 48 14.40 -19.80 -16.97
N SER A 49 14.47 -21.13 -16.80
CA SER A 49 14.99 -22.02 -17.85
C SER A 49 14.21 -21.93 -19.17
N LYS A 50 12.97 -21.42 -19.18
CA LYS A 50 12.22 -21.13 -20.41
C LYS A 50 12.86 -20.06 -21.26
N LEU A 51 13.61 -19.13 -20.66
CA LEU A 51 14.35 -18.10 -21.39
C LEU A 51 15.51 -18.67 -22.21
N LEU A 52 15.84 -19.96 -22.05
CA LEU A 52 16.80 -20.66 -22.90
C LEU A 52 16.21 -21.07 -24.25
N GLU A 53 14.89 -20.98 -24.43
CA GLU A 53 14.27 -21.22 -25.73
C GLU A 53 14.75 -20.16 -26.76
N PRO A 54 15.04 -20.53 -28.02
CA PRO A 54 15.70 -19.65 -28.99
C PRO A 54 15.06 -18.26 -29.14
N LYS A 55 13.72 -18.19 -29.14
CA LYS A 55 12.95 -16.93 -29.21
C LYS A 55 13.32 -15.90 -28.13
N TYR A 56 13.71 -16.36 -26.93
CA TYR A 56 14.11 -15.51 -25.82
C TYR A 56 15.63 -15.40 -25.75
N HIS A 57 16.33 -16.52 -25.85
CA HIS A 57 17.77 -16.59 -25.69
C HIS A 57 18.52 -15.65 -26.64
N GLU A 58 18.04 -15.53 -27.89
CA GLU A 58 18.65 -14.68 -28.91
C GLU A 58 18.21 -13.21 -28.84
N SER A 59 17.09 -12.92 -28.17
CA SER A 59 16.55 -11.55 -28.07
C SER A 59 16.99 -10.81 -26.81
N ILE A 60 17.47 -11.52 -25.79
CA ILE A 60 17.89 -10.95 -24.52
C ILE A 60 19.35 -10.50 -24.56
N GLU A 61 19.58 -9.24 -24.14
CA GLU A 61 20.91 -8.68 -23.96
C GLU A 61 21.55 -9.14 -22.63
N TRP A 62 21.95 -10.41 -22.54
CA TRP A 62 22.46 -11.04 -21.31
C TRP A 62 23.63 -10.30 -20.63
N SER A 63 24.48 -9.61 -21.41
CA SER A 63 25.59 -8.83 -20.89
C SER A 63 25.17 -7.64 -20.01
N LYS A 64 23.90 -7.22 -20.12
CA LYS A 64 23.31 -6.11 -19.36
C LYS A 64 22.56 -6.56 -18.10
N TRP A 65 22.43 -7.87 -17.88
CA TRP A 65 21.74 -8.41 -16.71
C TRP A 65 22.63 -8.34 -15.47
N HIS A 66 22.03 -7.95 -14.34
CA HIS A 66 22.61 -7.99 -13.01
C HIS A 66 21.71 -8.83 -12.09
N ILE A 67 22.27 -9.89 -11.51
CA ILE A 67 21.53 -10.92 -10.76
C ILE A 67 21.76 -10.77 -9.25
N PHE A 68 20.68 -10.87 -8.49
CA PHE A 68 20.66 -10.81 -7.03
C PHE A 68 19.75 -11.91 -6.46
N TRP A 69 19.79 -12.10 -5.15
CA TRP A 69 18.89 -13.00 -4.42
C TRP A 69 18.11 -12.22 -3.37
N VAL A 70 16.79 -12.44 -3.32
CA VAL A 70 15.94 -11.88 -2.27
C VAL A 70 16.24 -12.55 -0.93
N ASP A 71 16.58 -13.84 -0.97
CA ASP A 71 17.01 -14.63 0.17
C ASP A 71 17.93 -15.77 -0.25
N ASP A 72 18.74 -16.24 0.69
CA ASP A 72 19.40 -17.54 0.59
C ASP A 72 19.70 -18.09 1.98
N ARG A 73 20.03 -19.38 2.01
CA ARG A 73 20.49 -20.13 3.17
C ARG A 73 21.97 -19.82 3.31
N VAL A 74 22.42 -19.64 4.55
CA VAL A 74 23.82 -19.32 4.84
C VAL A 74 24.59 -20.62 4.92
N VAL A 75 24.88 -21.15 3.73
CA VAL A 75 25.57 -22.42 3.48
C VAL A 75 26.52 -22.23 2.28
N PRO A 76 27.58 -23.04 2.13
CA PRO A 76 28.48 -22.98 0.97
C PRO A 76 27.73 -22.95 -0.37
N TRP A 77 28.27 -22.24 -1.38
CA TRP A 77 27.67 -22.15 -2.72
C TRP A 77 27.47 -23.48 -3.43
N ASP A 78 28.17 -24.55 -3.06
CA ASP A 78 28.01 -25.89 -3.60
C ASP A 78 27.03 -26.76 -2.78
N HIS A 79 26.48 -26.23 -1.70
CA HIS A 79 25.51 -26.89 -0.85
C HIS A 79 24.15 -27.02 -1.55
N LYS A 80 23.49 -28.17 -1.38
CA LYS A 80 22.19 -28.49 -2.01
C LYS A 80 21.07 -27.49 -1.71
N ASP A 81 21.12 -26.81 -0.56
CA ASP A 81 20.09 -25.88 -0.10
C ASP A 81 20.35 -24.42 -0.50
N SER A 82 21.47 -24.15 -1.21
CA SER A 82 21.81 -22.82 -1.73
C SER A 82 20.95 -22.46 -2.95
N ASN A 83 20.27 -21.32 -2.89
CA ASN A 83 19.56 -20.73 -4.01
C ASN A 83 20.54 -20.28 -5.11
N TYR A 84 21.77 -19.87 -4.75
CA TYR A 84 22.85 -19.64 -5.73
C TYR A 84 23.16 -20.89 -6.53
N LYS A 85 23.40 -22.03 -5.86
CA LYS A 85 23.63 -23.32 -6.53
C LYS A 85 22.48 -23.66 -7.47
N LEU A 86 21.26 -23.58 -6.96
CA LEU A 86 20.05 -23.93 -7.69
C LEU A 86 19.96 -23.11 -9.00
N ALA A 87 20.18 -21.80 -8.92
CA ALA A 87 20.15 -20.91 -10.08
C ALA A 87 21.30 -21.19 -11.06
N MET A 88 22.52 -21.47 -10.57
CA MET A 88 23.67 -21.82 -11.40
C MET A 88 23.46 -23.09 -12.20
N ASP A 89 23.05 -24.18 -11.53
CA ASP A 89 22.83 -25.48 -12.17
C ASP A 89 21.61 -25.44 -13.12
N GLY A 90 20.57 -24.70 -12.71
CA GLY A 90 19.30 -24.65 -13.43
C GLY A 90 19.34 -23.75 -14.68
N PHE A 91 19.96 -22.58 -14.59
CA PHE A 91 19.78 -21.51 -15.57
C PHE A 91 21.05 -20.68 -15.85
N LEU A 92 21.70 -20.12 -14.82
CA LEU A 92 22.73 -19.08 -15.00
C LEU A 92 23.99 -19.59 -15.72
N SER A 93 24.37 -20.86 -15.54
CA SER A 93 25.50 -21.47 -16.26
C SER A 93 25.25 -21.65 -17.77
N LYS A 94 24.01 -21.48 -18.23
CA LYS A 94 23.57 -21.71 -19.62
C LYS A 94 23.34 -20.42 -20.40
N VAL A 95 23.54 -19.26 -19.76
CA VAL A 95 23.37 -17.93 -20.39
C VAL A 95 24.65 -17.10 -20.25
N PRO A 96 24.98 -16.24 -21.23
CA PRO A 96 26.24 -15.48 -21.23
C PRO A 96 26.15 -14.21 -20.37
N ILE A 97 25.77 -14.34 -19.10
CA ILE A 97 25.79 -13.24 -18.12
C ILE A 97 27.21 -13.11 -17.55
N PRO A 98 27.82 -11.90 -17.54
CA PRO A 98 29.14 -11.69 -16.94
C PRO A 98 29.16 -12.10 -15.47
N THR A 99 30.19 -12.84 -15.04
CA THR A 99 30.33 -13.27 -13.64
C THR A 99 30.36 -12.09 -12.66
N GLY A 100 30.94 -10.96 -13.06
CA GLY A 100 30.95 -9.72 -12.27
C GLY A 100 29.57 -9.06 -12.08
N ASN A 101 28.54 -9.54 -12.79
CA ASN A 101 27.17 -9.07 -12.65
C ASN A 101 26.30 -10.03 -11.81
N ILE A 102 26.89 -11.06 -11.20
CA ILE A 102 26.18 -12.02 -10.35
C ILE A 102 26.57 -11.78 -8.89
N TYR A 103 25.64 -11.20 -8.13
CA TYR A 103 25.88 -10.78 -6.75
C TYR A 103 25.19 -11.73 -5.78
N ALA A 104 25.88 -12.83 -5.46
CA ALA A 104 25.46 -13.81 -4.46
C ALA A 104 25.88 -13.40 -3.04
N ILE A 105 25.39 -14.14 -2.05
CA ILE A 105 25.91 -14.05 -0.67
C ILE A 105 27.41 -14.36 -0.68
N ASP A 106 28.17 -13.62 0.13
CA ASP A 106 29.61 -13.83 0.27
C ASP A 106 29.94 -15.25 0.74
N GLN A 107 30.75 -15.97 -0.05
CA GLN A 107 31.13 -17.36 0.19
C GLN A 107 31.90 -17.53 1.51
N SER A 108 32.65 -16.53 1.97
CA SER A 108 33.42 -16.62 3.21
C SER A 108 32.50 -16.66 4.43
N CYS A 109 31.44 -15.85 4.45
CA CYS A 109 30.40 -15.89 5.48
C CYS A 109 29.52 -17.14 5.35
N ALA A 110 29.12 -17.48 4.11
CA ALA A 110 28.27 -18.63 3.84
C ALA A 110 28.95 -19.96 4.23
N GLY A 111 30.27 -20.07 4.01
CA GLY A 111 31.07 -21.26 4.32
C GLY A 111 31.19 -21.57 5.81
N ILE A 112 31.14 -20.55 6.68
CA ILE A 112 31.19 -20.72 8.14
C ILE A 112 29.84 -20.57 8.82
N GLY A 113 28.76 -20.33 8.05
CA GLY A 113 27.44 -20.12 8.60
C GLY A 113 27.30 -18.80 9.38
N ASP A 114 28.01 -17.74 8.98
CA ASP A 114 27.88 -16.40 9.57
C ASP A 114 26.77 -15.60 8.88
N ALA A 115 25.55 -15.73 9.37
CA ALA A 115 24.39 -15.07 8.78
C ALA A 115 24.45 -13.54 8.91
N LYS A 116 25.00 -13.04 10.03
CA LYS A 116 25.08 -11.61 10.30
C LYS A 116 26.11 -10.95 9.39
N GLY A 117 27.32 -11.51 9.30
CA GLY A 117 28.34 -11.03 8.37
C GLY A 117 27.87 -11.10 6.92
N ALA A 118 27.20 -12.19 6.53
CA ALA A 118 26.61 -12.34 5.21
C ALA A 118 25.62 -11.21 4.88
N ALA A 119 24.70 -10.87 5.78
CA ALA A 119 23.74 -9.79 5.56
C ALA A 119 24.42 -8.41 5.45
N LEU A 120 25.41 -8.12 6.32
CA LEU A 120 26.16 -6.87 6.30
C LEU A 120 26.93 -6.68 4.98
N LEU A 121 27.68 -7.69 4.55
CA LEU A 121 28.44 -7.64 3.29
C LEU A 121 27.50 -7.51 2.07
N TYR A 122 26.35 -8.18 2.12
CA TYR A 122 25.39 -8.10 1.03
C TYR A 122 24.73 -6.72 0.95
N GLU A 123 24.41 -6.12 2.09
CA GLU A 123 23.92 -4.75 2.18
C GLU A 123 24.96 -3.73 1.66
N GLU A 124 26.23 -3.86 2.04
CA GLU A 124 27.31 -3.01 1.53
C GLU A 124 27.48 -3.13 0.02
N CYS A 125 27.36 -4.35 -0.51
CA CYS A 125 27.37 -4.60 -1.95
C CYS A 125 26.24 -3.83 -2.65
N ILE A 126 25.01 -3.89 -2.14
CA ILE A 126 23.86 -3.18 -2.68
C ILE A 126 24.09 -1.67 -2.63
N LYS A 127 24.54 -1.12 -1.50
CA LYS A 127 24.84 0.31 -1.34
C LYS A 127 25.89 0.80 -2.35
N ARG A 128 26.95 0.01 -2.58
CA ARG A 128 27.96 0.31 -3.60
C ARG A 128 27.38 0.34 -5.01
N LEU A 129 26.50 -0.60 -5.34
CA LEU A 129 25.85 -0.68 -6.65
C LEU A 129 24.81 0.43 -6.87
N VAL A 130 24.18 0.94 -5.79
CA VAL A 130 23.38 2.17 -5.84
C VAL A 130 24.25 3.38 -6.17
N ASN A 131 25.41 3.53 -5.52
CA ASN A 131 26.35 4.62 -5.81
C ASN A 131 26.93 4.56 -7.23
N GLN A 132 27.03 3.36 -7.81
CA GLN A 132 27.43 3.14 -9.20
C GLN A 132 26.29 3.31 -10.21
N ASN A 133 25.07 3.67 -9.76
CA ASN A 133 23.85 3.79 -10.56
C ASN A 133 23.41 2.50 -11.28
N ILE A 134 23.92 1.34 -10.86
CA ILE A 134 23.45 0.03 -11.34
C ILE A 134 22.06 -0.23 -10.73
N ILE A 135 21.92 -0.06 -9.42
CA ILE A 135 20.63 -0.10 -8.71
C ILE A 135 20.14 1.34 -8.53
N ARG A 136 18.85 1.61 -8.76
CA ARG A 136 18.29 2.95 -8.53
C ARG A 136 18.04 3.18 -7.04
N ALA A 137 18.11 4.42 -6.59
CA ALA A 137 17.49 4.81 -5.34
C ALA A 137 16.01 5.18 -5.59
N TYR A 138 15.11 4.66 -4.76
CA TYR A 138 13.69 4.97 -4.82
C TYR A 138 13.46 6.41 -4.33
N LYS A 139 12.92 7.27 -5.21
CA LYS A 139 12.96 8.73 -5.07
C LYS A 139 12.42 9.29 -3.74
N SER A 140 11.46 8.61 -3.11
CA SER A 140 10.83 9.08 -1.87
C SER A 140 11.40 8.49 -0.59
N SER A 141 12.16 7.39 -0.65
CA SER A 141 12.59 6.64 0.53
C SER A 141 14.09 6.38 0.60
N GLY A 142 14.82 6.54 -0.52
CA GLY A 142 16.26 6.24 -0.61
C GLY A 142 16.60 4.75 -0.65
N PHE A 143 15.61 3.84 -0.53
CA PHE A 143 15.82 2.39 -0.64
C PHE A 143 16.23 1.97 -2.06
N PRO A 144 16.97 0.87 -2.23
CA PRO A 144 17.27 0.32 -3.54
C PRO A 144 16.00 -0.10 -4.29
N GLN A 145 15.85 0.40 -5.52
CA GLN A 145 14.82 0.03 -6.46
C GLN A 145 15.42 -0.88 -7.55
N PHE A 146 15.20 -2.18 -7.38
CA PHE A 146 15.46 -3.18 -8.41
C PHE A 146 14.40 -3.11 -9.51
N ASP A 147 14.74 -3.56 -10.73
CA ASP A 147 13.84 -3.50 -11.86
C ASP A 147 12.79 -4.62 -11.79
N LEU A 148 13.20 -5.86 -11.48
CA LEU A 148 12.28 -7.01 -11.31
C LEU A 148 12.69 -7.86 -10.10
N GLN A 149 11.72 -8.21 -9.25
CA GLN A 149 11.88 -9.28 -8.25
C GLN A 149 10.96 -10.44 -8.58
N LEU A 150 11.53 -11.64 -8.62
CA LEU A 150 10.85 -12.91 -8.87
C LEU A 150 10.67 -13.61 -7.52
N LEU A 151 9.43 -13.65 -7.03
CA LEU A 151 9.10 -14.10 -5.68
C LEU A 151 8.25 -15.38 -5.72
N GLY A 152 8.54 -16.29 -4.80
CA GLY A 152 7.79 -17.50 -4.56
C GLY A 152 7.11 -17.44 -3.20
N MET A 153 6.14 -18.33 -2.99
CA MET A 153 5.45 -18.47 -1.71
C MET A 153 5.39 -19.94 -1.31
N GLY A 154 5.65 -20.22 -0.03
CA GLY A 154 5.49 -21.56 0.51
C GLY A 154 4.07 -21.90 0.93
N PRO A 155 3.82 -23.19 1.26
CA PRO A 155 2.52 -23.66 1.76
C PRO A 155 2.01 -22.95 3.01
N ASP A 156 2.94 -22.56 3.87
CA ASP A 156 2.74 -21.77 5.08
C ASP A 156 2.63 -20.26 4.81
N GLY A 157 2.58 -19.82 3.56
CA GLY A 157 2.45 -18.40 3.20
C GLY A 157 3.70 -17.53 3.43
N HIS A 158 4.83 -18.14 3.83
CA HIS A 158 6.12 -17.46 3.85
C HIS A 158 6.54 -17.05 2.44
N MET A 159 7.27 -15.94 2.34
CA MET A 159 7.82 -15.41 1.09
C MET A 159 9.28 -15.03 1.32
N ALA A 160 10.16 -15.38 0.39
CA ALA A 160 11.61 -15.32 0.62
C ALA A 160 11.96 -16.09 1.91
N SER A 161 12.66 -15.47 2.85
CA SER A 161 12.84 -16.01 4.21
C SER A 161 12.09 -15.22 5.27
N LEU A 162 11.01 -14.51 4.89
CA LEU A 162 10.08 -13.90 5.84
C LEU A 162 8.96 -14.89 6.15
N PHE A 163 8.74 -15.21 7.43
CA PHE A 163 7.79 -16.22 7.88
C PHE A 163 6.64 -15.57 8.67
N PRO A 164 5.40 -16.07 8.55
CA PRO A 164 4.29 -15.61 9.39
C PRO A 164 4.63 -15.71 10.88
N GLY A 165 4.34 -14.64 11.62
CA GLY A 165 4.58 -14.56 13.07
C GLY A 165 6.06 -14.46 13.48
N HIS A 166 7.01 -14.46 12.54
CA HIS A 166 8.43 -14.26 12.86
C HIS A 166 8.80 -12.78 12.80
N TYR A 167 9.59 -12.29 13.76
CA TYR A 167 9.82 -10.86 13.98
C TYR A 167 10.54 -10.16 12.82
N HIS A 168 11.28 -10.88 11.97
CA HIS A 168 11.97 -10.30 10.81
C HIS A 168 11.03 -9.69 9.76
N ILE A 169 9.74 -10.05 9.76
CA ILE A 169 8.75 -9.37 8.91
C ILE A 169 8.65 -7.86 9.24
N ASN A 170 8.97 -7.47 10.48
CA ASN A 170 8.89 -6.10 10.97
C ASN A 170 10.22 -5.34 10.86
N GLU A 171 11.29 -5.95 10.34
CA GLU A 171 12.57 -5.28 10.15
C GLU A 171 12.48 -4.24 9.04
N LYS A 172 12.81 -2.99 9.35
CA LYS A 172 12.68 -1.85 8.43
C LYS A 172 13.92 -0.97 8.35
N ALA A 173 14.88 -1.12 9.27
CA ALA A 173 16.05 -0.26 9.36
C ALA A 173 17.16 -0.69 8.38
N SER A 174 17.28 -2.00 8.16
CA SER A 174 18.30 -2.58 7.28
C SER A 174 17.76 -2.84 5.87
N LEU A 175 18.64 -2.90 4.86
CA LEU A 175 18.27 -3.37 3.52
C LEU A 175 18.16 -4.90 3.50
N VAL A 176 19.09 -5.56 4.21
CA VAL A 176 19.18 -7.01 4.31
C VAL A 176 19.20 -7.39 5.79
N THR A 177 18.34 -8.32 6.19
CA THR A 177 18.35 -8.90 7.54
C THR A 177 18.88 -10.33 7.50
N TYR A 178 19.39 -10.79 8.65
CA TYR A 178 19.81 -12.17 8.86
C TYR A 178 18.86 -12.86 9.83
N ILE A 179 18.70 -14.17 9.68
CA ILE A 179 17.86 -15.04 10.51
C ILE A 179 18.74 -16.15 11.03
N THR A 180 18.68 -16.45 12.33
CA THR A 180 19.46 -17.54 12.95
C THR A 180 18.60 -18.70 13.44
N ASP A 181 17.30 -18.50 13.51
CA ASP A 181 16.29 -19.34 14.13
C ASP A 181 15.11 -19.59 13.17
N SER A 182 15.37 -19.68 11.86
CA SER A 182 14.30 -19.92 10.87
C SER A 182 13.52 -21.19 11.22
N PRO A 183 12.18 -21.17 11.14
CA PRO A 183 11.33 -22.33 11.40
C PRO A 183 11.54 -23.45 10.37
N LYS A 184 12.25 -23.17 9.28
CA LYS A 184 12.66 -24.14 8.25
C LYS A 184 14.17 -24.31 8.20
N LEU A 185 14.60 -25.56 7.99
CA LEU A 185 16.01 -25.87 7.76
C LEU A 185 16.48 -25.43 6.36
N PRO A 186 17.75 -25.06 6.20
CA PRO A 186 18.68 -24.63 7.24
C PRO A 186 18.19 -23.37 8.00
N PRO A 187 18.45 -23.25 9.33
CA PRO A 187 17.88 -22.20 10.17
C PRO A 187 18.56 -20.84 9.97
N LYS A 188 19.79 -20.83 9.45
CA LYS A 188 20.55 -19.60 9.18
C LYS A 188 20.30 -19.11 7.76
N ARG A 189 19.79 -17.90 7.63
CA ARG A 189 19.36 -17.30 6.35
C ARG A 189 19.68 -15.82 6.31
N ILE A 190 19.71 -15.24 5.12
CA ILE A 190 19.55 -13.79 4.96
C ILE A 190 18.37 -13.53 4.03
N THR A 191 17.77 -12.35 4.14
CA THR A 191 16.66 -11.92 3.28
C THR A 191 16.63 -10.41 3.16
N PHE A 192 16.13 -9.92 2.03
CA PHE A 192 15.70 -8.54 1.90
C PHE A 192 14.56 -8.25 2.88
N THR A 193 14.57 -7.04 3.41
CA THR A 193 13.50 -6.54 4.26
C THR A 193 12.29 -6.14 3.41
N LEU A 194 11.08 -6.13 4.00
CA LEU A 194 9.87 -5.74 3.28
C LEU A 194 9.98 -4.37 2.58
N PRO A 195 10.61 -3.33 3.17
CA PRO A 195 10.84 -2.07 2.47
C PRO A 195 11.62 -2.21 1.16
N VAL A 196 12.68 -3.03 1.13
CA VAL A 196 13.45 -3.28 -0.11
C VAL A 196 12.61 -4.03 -1.13
N ILE A 197 11.89 -5.05 -0.70
CA ILE A 197 11.00 -5.82 -1.58
C ILE A 197 9.96 -4.89 -2.21
N ASN A 198 9.34 -4.01 -1.42
CA ASN A 198 8.29 -3.10 -1.87
C ASN A 198 8.77 -1.91 -2.72
N CYS A 199 10.06 -1.62 -2.75
CA CYS A 199 10.62 -0.54 -3.57
C CYS A 199 10.95 -0.96 -5.01
N ALA A 200 10.83 -2.25 -5.36
CA ALA A 200 11.06 -2.70 -6.74
C ALA A 200 10.09 -2.06 -7.74
N SER A 201 10.53 -1.95 -8.99
CA SER A 201 9.66 -1.48 -10.07
C SER A 201 8.57 -2.50 -10.38
N TYR A 202 8.92 -3.79 -10.34
CA TYR A 202 8.01 -4.91 -10.56
C TYR A 202 8.29 -6.02 -9.55
N ASN A 203 7.27 -6.41 -8.79
CA ASN A 203 7.27 -7.64 -8.00
C ASN A 203 6.35 -8.64 -8.70
N LEU A 204 6.93 -9.76 -9.12
CA LEU A 204 6.22 -10.83 -9.79
C LEU A 204 6.21 -12.04 -8.87
N MET A 205 5.06 -12.26 -8.23
CA MET A 205 4.87 -13.40 -7.34
C MET A 205 4.15 -14.51 -8.10
N ALA A 206 4.82 -15.66 -8.21
CA ALA A 206 4.27 -16.81 -8.88
C ALA A 206 4.25 -18.02 -7.93
N VAL A 207 3.06 -18.61 -7.84
CA VAL A 207 2.76 -19.68 -6.89
C VAL A 207 2.19 -20.83 -7.68
N CYS A 208 2.67 -22.03 -7.37
CA CYS A 208 2.26 -23.25 -8.03
C CYS A 208 2.04 -24.33 -7.00
N ASP A 209 1.18 -25.30 -7.34
CA ASP A 209 0.77 -26.45 -6.52
C ASP A 209 -0.34 -26.21 -5.49
N GLU A 210 -1.00 -27.31 -5.15
CA GLU A 210 -2.18 -27.35 -4.29
C GLU A 210 -1.82 -27.07 -2.82
N ALA A 211 -0.60 -27.36 -2.40
CA ALA A 211 -0.17 -27.15 -1.02
C ALA A 211 -0.14 -25.65 -0.63
N GLN A 212 0.01 -24.76 -1.60
CA GLN A 212 0.04 -23.31 -1.42
C GLN A 212 -1.35 -22.69 -1.54
N ALA A 213 -2.38 -23.50 -1.76
CA ALA A 213 -3.70 -23.02 -2.08
C ALA A 213 -4.32 -22.14 -1.00
N ASP A 214 -4.27 -22.63 0.24
CA ASP A 214 -4.85 -21.96 1.39
C ASP A 214 -4.10 -20.66 1.66
N ALA A 215 -2.76 -20.68 1.62
CA ALA A 215 -1.95 -19.47 1.75
C ALA A 215 -2.27 -18.43 0.66
N VAL A 216 -2.45 -18.84 -0.60
CA VAL A 216 -2.88 -17.93 -1.68
C VAL A 216 -4.25 -17.34 -1.38
N ALA A 217 -5.20 -18.17 -0.95
CA ALA A 217 -6.54 -17.72 -0.61
C ALA A 217 -6.52 -16.71 0.55
N GLU A 218 -5.69 -16.96 1.56
CA GLU A 218 -5.49 -16.05 2.69
C GLU A 218 -4.83 -14.74 2.29
N VAL A 219 -3.81 -14.76 1.43
CA VAL A 219 -3.23 -13.53 0.84
C VAL A 219 -4.29 -12.76 0.07
N PHE A 220 -5.15 -13.45 -0.68
CA PHE A 220 -6.23 -12.82 -1.45
C PHE A 220 -7.36 -12.27 -0.58
N ASN A 221 -7.48 -12.75 0.66
CA ASN A 221 -8.41 -12.26 1.66
C ASN A 221 -7.79 -11.21 2.60
N ASP A 222 -6.65 -10.63 2.23
CA ASP A 222 -5.92 -9.62 3.01
C ASP A 222 -5.51 -10.11 4.41
N ASN A 223 -5.12 -11.39 4.56
CA ASN A 223 -4.56 -11.89 5.82
C ASN A 223 -3.14 -11.32 6.04
N TYR A 224 -3.05 -10.21 6.77
CA TYR A 224 -1.79 -9.54 7.09
C TYR A 224 -0.86 -10.32 8.03
N ASN A 225 -1.23 -11.53 8.48
CA ASN A 225 -0.28 -12.43 9.10
C ASN A 225 0.70 -13.05 8.08
N LEU A 226 0.34 -13.04 6.79
CA LEU A 226 1.18 -13.57 5.72
C LEU A 226 2.06 -12.47 5.09
N PRO A 227 3.39 -12.69 4.96
CA PRO A 227 4.32 -11.75 4.36
C PRO A 227 3.91 -11.23 2.97
N ALA A 228 3.38 -12.11 2.11
CA ALA A 228 2.98 -11.75 0.75
C ALA A 228 1.81 -10.75 0.71
N THR A 229 0.99 -10.66 1.76
CA THR A 229 -0.10 -9.67 1.87
C THR A 229 0.43 -8.23 2.04
N TRP A 230 1.67 -8.08 2.49
CA TRP A 230 2.32 -6.78 2.67
C TRP A 230 3.02 -6.25 1.42
N LEU A 231 2.93 -6.97 0.30
CA LEU A 231 3.45 -6.46 -0.96
C LEU A 231 2.63 -5.21 -1.37
N THR A 232 3.34 -4.16 -1.80
CA THR A 232 2.72 -2.88 -2.20
C THR A 232 3.24 -2.34 -3.53
N ALA A 233 4.23 -3.01 -4.15
CA ALA A 233 4.72 -2.63 -5.47
C ALA A 233 3.63 -2.90 -6.53
N ALA A 234 3.81 -2.41 -7.77
CA ALA A 234 2.92 -2.77 -8.86
C ALA A 234 3.01 -4.29 -9.13
N GLU A 235 2.19 -5.06 -8.42
CA GLU A 235 2.22 -6.51 -8.43
C GLU A 235 1.56 -7.08 -9.69
N GLU A 236 2.15 -8.12 -10.24
CA GLU A 236 1.40 -9.10 -11.02
C GLU A 236 1.46 -10.41 -10.22
N ALA A 237 0.31 -10.89 -9.73
CA ALA A 237 0.22 -12.09 -8.89
C ALA A 237 -0.47 -13.22 -9.68
N ILE A 238 0.17 -14.38 -9.79
CA ILE A 238 -0.31 -15.47 -10.64
C ILE A 238 -0.74 -16.69 -9.81
N CYS A 239 -2.00 -17.15 -9.90
CA CYS A 239 -2.58 -18.22 -9.05
C CYS A 239 -3.52 -19.20 -9.82
N ARG A 240 -4.01 -20.32 -9.24
CA ARG A 240 -4.86 -21.35 -9.95
C ARG A 240 -5.89 -22.01 -9.04
N PHE A 241 -7.13 -22.28 -9.50
CA PHE A 241 -8.02 -23.38 -9.02
C PHE A 241 -9.01 -23.92 -10.07
N ARG A 242 -9.36 -25.22 -9.96
CA ARG A 242 -10.57 -25.83 -10.55
C ARG A 242 -11.11 -26.94 -9.65
N ARG A 243 -12.42 -26.92 -9.35
CA ARG A 243 -13.20 -28.04 -8.80
C ARG A 243 -14.35 -28.37 -9.75
N LEU A 244 -14.69 -29.65 -9.91
CA LEU A 244 -15.98 -30.30 -10.28
C LEU A 244 -15.62 -31.77 -10.58
N ARG A 245 -16.40 -32.81 -10.28
CA ARG A 245 -17.84 -33.04 -10.15
C ARG A 245 -18.01 -33.72 -8.78
N ASN A 246 -18.76 -33.19 -7.81
CA ASN A 246 -20.06 -33.74 -7.37
C ASN A 246 -20.75 -32.81 -6.33
N GLY A 247 -20.57 -31.47 -6.42
CA GLY A 247 -21.40 -30.45 -5.73
C GLY A 247 -20.99 -30.13 -4.27
N THR A 248 -20.77 -28.89 -3.82
CA THR A 248 -21.07 -27.57 -4.42
C THR A 248 -20.17 -26.50 -3.77
N VAL A 249 -19.61 -25.57 -4.58
CA VAL A 249 -19.47 -24.13 -4.27
C VAL A 249 -19.69 -23.40 -5.60
N ASN A 250 -20.67 -22.50 -5.64
CA ASN A 250 -21.05 -21.72 -6.82
C ASN A 250 -20.26 -20.41 -6.88
N LEU A 251 -19.73 -20.09 -8.06
CA LEU A 251 -19.47 -18.73 -8.52
C LEU A 251 -20.02 -18.62 -9.94
N THR A 252 -21.21 -18.05 -10.07
CA THR A 252 -21.82 -17.69 -11.35
C THR A 252 -21.18 -16.41 -11.86
N CYS A 253 -20.47 -16.50 -12.98
CA CYS A 253 -20.06 -15.34 -13.78
C CYS A 253 -21.13 -15.12 -14.84
N SER A 254 -21.96 -14.09 -14.68
CA SER A 254 -22.87 -13.64 -15.74
C SER A 254 -22.10 -12.78 -16.72
N SER A 255 -21.67 -13.39 -17.82
CA SER A 255 -21.39 -12.65 -19.05
C SER A 255 -22.71 -12.12 -19.60
N SER A 256 -22.85 -10.81 -19.75
CA SER A 256 -23.76 -10.23 -20.73
C SER A 256 -22.94 -9.59 -21.84
N SER A 257 -23.09 -10.19 -23.01
CA SER A 257 -22.56 -9.76 -24.29
C SER A 257 -23.15 -8.41 -24.71
N SER A 258 -22.31 -7.55 -25.27
CA SER A 258 -22.68 -6.90 -26.53
C SER A 258 -21.43 -6.82 -27.42
N ALA A 259 -21.53 -7.53 -28.54
CA ALA A 259 -20.58 -7.50 -29.62
C ALA A 259 -20.56 -6.10 -30.24
N SER A 260 -19.37 -5.57 -30.50
CA SER A 260 -19.18 -4.61 -31.58
C SER A 260 -17.90 -4.94 -32.33
N ARG A 261 -18.00 -4.78 -33.65
CA ARG A 261 -17.19 -5.37 -34.70
C ARG A 261 -15.72 -4.94 -34.64
N PHE A 262 -14.83 -5.90 -34.86
CA PHE A 262 -13.51 -5.64 -35.41
C PHE A 262 -13.67 -5.16 -36.86
N GLU A 263 -13.33 -3.91 -37.14
CA GLU A 263 -12.90 -3.49 -38.47
C GLU A 263 -11.38 -3.37 -38.49
N SER A 264 -10.79 -4.11 -39.41
CA SER A 264 -9.40 -4.06 -39.82
C SER A 264 -9.04 -2.68 -40.37
N LEU A 265 -7.93 -2.09 -39.91
CA LEU A 265 -7.24 -1.05 -40.67
C LEU A 265 -5.75 -1.36 -40.74
N SER A 266 -5.32 -1.50 -41.99
CA SER A 266 -3.99 -1.77 -42.48
C SER A 266 -3.08 -0.55 -42.40
N VAL A 267 -1.79 -0.83 -42.38
CA VAL A 267 -0.68 0.12 -42.48
C VAL A 267 -0.62 0.77 -43.87
N SER A 268 -0.45 2.08 -43.93
CA SER A 268 0.27 2.74 -45.02
C SER A 268 0.93 4.04 -44.55
N SER A 269 1.99 4.37 -45.27
CA SER A 269 3.12 5.24 -44.93
C SER A 269 3.03 6.67 -45.51
N ILE A 270 3.96 7.52 -45.04
CA ILE A 270 4.56 8.73 -45.66
C ILE A 270 4.00 10.08 -45.18
N GLY A 271 4.92 10.98 -44.79
CA GLY A 271 4.68 12.43 -44.89
C GLY A 271 5.47 13.32 -43.94
N SER A 272 6.67 13.74 -44.35
CA SER A 272 7.49 14.81 -43.77
C SER A 272 6.78 16.18 -43.72
N GLY A 273 7.04 17.02 -42.70
CA GLY A 273 6.78 18.46 -42.83
C GLY A 273 6.73 19.32 -41.55
N SER A 274 7.82 20.04 -41.31
CA SER A 274 7.92 21.40 -40.76
C SER A 274 7.58 21.73 -39.29
N ILE A 275 8.61 22.25 -38.62
CA ILE A 275 8.64 22.96 -37.34
C ILE A 275 8.08 24.38 -37.54
N ARG A 276 7.08 24.78 -36.74
CA ARG A 276 6.79 26.20 -36.45
C ARG A 276 6.48 26.39 -34.97
N ARG A 277 7.22 27.34 -34.35
CA ARG A 277 6.95 27.92 -33.03
C ARG A 277 5.67 28.75 -33.09
N LEU A 278 4.78 28.61 -32.10
CA LEU A 278 3.83 29.65 -31.71
C LEU A 278 3.63 29.62 -30.18
N ALA A 279 3.56 30.83 -29.64
CA ALA A 279 3.62 31.17 -28.23
C ALA A 279 2.29 30.96 -27.49
N ASP A 280 2.46 30.81 -26.17
CA ASP A 280 1.60 31.23 -25.06
C ASP A 280 0.09 31.36 -25.30
N SER A 281 -0.66 30.35 -24.83
CA SER A 281 -2.06 30.53 -24.42
C SER A 281 -2.34 29.61 -23.23
N ARG A 282 -2.81 30.20 -22.12
CA ARG A 282 -3.30 29.50 -20.93
C ARG A 282 -4.40 28.52 -21.34
N ARG A 283 -4.07 27.24 -21.48
CA ARG A 283 -5.06 26.17 -21.67
C ARG A 283 -5.70 25.84 -20.33
N LYS A 284 -7.02 26.02 -20.24
CA LYS A 284 -7.86 25.36 -19.24
C LYS A 284 -7.55 23.86 -19.29
N VAL A 285 -7.21 23.31 -18.11
CA VAL A 285 -7.02 21.86 -17.93
C VAL A 285 -8.33 21.16 -18.30
N PRO A 286 -8.32 20.10 -19.14
CA PRO A 286 -9.54 19.34 -19.41
C PRO A 286 -9.95 18.60 -18.15
N ALA A 287 -11.24 18.67 -17.80
CA ALA A 287 -11.80 17.88 -16.71
C ALA A 287 -11.60 16.38 -17.00
N VAL A 288 -10.82 15.70 -16.16
CA VAL A 288 -10.79 14.24 -16.12
C VAL A 288 -12.17 13.80 -15.65
N ARG A 289 -12.91 13.11 -16.52
CA ARG A 289 -14.26 12.59 -16.22
C ARG A 289 -14.11 11.47 -15.19
N SER A 290 -14.72 11.60 -14.01
CA SER A 290 -14.63 10.59 -12.97
C SER A 290 -15.33 9.30 -13.40
N MET A 291 -14.72 8.15 -13.06
CA MET A 291 -15.32 6.81 -13.17
C MET A 291 -15.80 6.35 -11.78
N ALA A 292 -16.50 7.22 -11.06
CA ALA A 292 -17.22 6.82 -9.87
C ALA A 292 -18.57 6.24 -10.30
N THR A 293 -18.91 5.05 -9.84
CA THR A 293 -20.26 4.52 -9.99
C THR A 293 -21.01 4.81 -8.71
N THR A 294 -22.07 5.62 -8.77
CA THR A 294 -22.95 5.81 -7.63
C THR A 294 -23.70 4.51 -7.39
N ALA A 295 -23.46 3.84 -6.26
CA ALA A 295 -24.36 2.77 -5.83
C ALA A 295 -25.72 3.39 -5.53
N ALA A 296 -26.78 2.79 -6.06
CA ALA A 296 -28.17 3.22 -5.85
C ALA A 296 -28.44 3.54 -4.37
N GLU A 297 -29.19 4.62 -4.11
CA GLU A 297 -29.58 5.15 -2.80
C GLU A 297 -29.86 4.06 -1.75
N ILE A 298 -28.84 3.64 -1.00
CA ILE A 298 -29.02 2.80 0.20
C ILE A 298 -29.25 3.73 1.39
N GLY A 299 -30.47 4.29 1.46
CA GLY A 299 -30.99 5.05 2.61
C GLY A 299 -31.57 6.41 2.22
N LYS A 300 -32.79 6.70 2.70
CA LYS A 300 -33.52 7.98 2.56
C LYS A 300 -32.87 9.17 3.33
N ASP A 301 -31.55 9.18 3.48
CA ASP A 301 -30.85 10.22 4.23
C ASP A 301 -30.13 11.13 3.23
N GLU A 302 -30.73 12.28 2.90
CA GLU A 302 -30.25 13.21 1.87
C GLU A 302 -28.81 13.71 2.13
N LYS A 303 -28.28 13.50 3.35
CA LYS A 303 -26.93 13.90 3.78
C LYS A 303 -25.89 12.80 3.64
N LYS A 304 -26.24 11.59 3.21
CA LYS A 304 -25.30 10.47 3.11
C LYS A 304 -25.16 10.01 1.66
N ARG A 305 -23.93 10.00 1.14
CA ARG A 305 -23.62 9.39 -0.17
C ARG A 305 -22.52 8.33 -0.09
N VAL A 306 -22.58 7.39 -1.04
CA VAL A 306 -21.59 6.31 -1.20
C VAL A 306 -21.02 6.38 -2.61
N GLU A 307 -19.72 6.56 -2.71
CA GLU A 307 -18.98 6.64 -3.95
C GLU A 307 -18.06 5.41 -4.07
N ILE A 308 -18.28 4.61 -5.11
CA ILE A 308 -17.48 3.42 -5.38
C ILE A 308 -16.56 3.68 -6.56
N PHE A 309 -15.27 3.50 -6.30
CA PHE A 309 -14.20 3.69 -7.26
C PHE A 309 -13.67 2.34 -7.71
N GLU A 310 -13.47 2.18 -9.01
CA GLU A 310 -12.84 0.97 -9.54
C GLU A 310 -11.44 0.74 -8.92
N LEU A 311 -10.67 1.83 -8.73
CA LEU A 311 -9.29 1.82 -8.25
C LEU A 311 -9.09 2.76 -7.06
N GLU A 312 -8.23 2.38 -6.11
CA GLU A 312 -7.80 3.27 -5.01
C GLU A 312 -7.15 4.56 -5.52
N GLU A 313 -6.46 4.52 -6.67
CA GLU A 313 -5.90 5.73 -7.29
C GLU A 313 -6.98 6.76 -7.66
N ASN A 314 -8.11 6.29 -8.21
CA ASN A 314 -9.23 7.17 -8.57
C ASN A 314 -9.90 7.74 -7.32
N LEU A 315 -10.01 6.92 -6.27
CA LEU A 315 -10.48 7.36 -4.96
C LEU A 315 -9.60 8.47 -4.41
N ALA A 316 -8.27 8.30 -4.44
CA ALA A 316 -7.33 9.30 -3.94
C ALA A 316 -7.40 10.63 -4.72
N ILE A 317 -7.63 10.57 -6.04
CA ILE A 317 -7.82 11.74 -6.89
C ILE A 317 -9.10 12.50 -6.49
N ASP A 318 -10.22 11.79 -6.35
CA ASP A 318 -11.50 12.43 -6.03
C ASP A 318 -11.56 12.87 -4.55
N LEU A 319 -10.90 12.17 -3.63
CA LEU A 319 -10.73 12.60 -2.24
C LEU A 319 -9.92 13.90 -2.15
N ALA A 320 -8.85 14.04 -2.93
CA ALA A 320 -8.07 15.28 -2.97
C ALA A 320 -8.88 16.44 -3.55
N LYS A 321 -9.65 16.18 -4.62
CA LYS A 321 -10.58 17.17 -5.17
C LYS A 321 -11.61 17.61 -4.13
N PHE A 322 -12.29 16.65 -3.48
CA PHE A 322 -13.27 16.91 -2.44
C PHE A 322 -12.69 17.74 -1.29
N THR A 323 -11.49 17.38 -0.82
CA THR A 323 -10.80 18.10 0.25
C THR A 323 -10.41 19.52 -0.19
N ALA A 324 -9.92 19.71 -1.42
CA ALA A 324 -9.55 21.00 -1.96
C ALA A 324 -10.76 21.92 -2.16
N ASP A 325 -11.88 21.38 -2.66
CA ASP A 325 -13.13 22.12 -2.85
C ASP A 325 -13.70 22.59 -1.50
N LEU A 326 -13.68 21.74 -0.48
CA LEU A 326 -14.06 22.13 0.88
C LEU A 326 -13.10 23.15 1.49
N SER A 327 -11.79 22.99 1.27
CA SER A 327 -10.81 23.97 1.70
C SER A 327 -11.11 25.35 1.10
N ASP A 328 -11.32 25.43 -0.22
CA ASP A 328 -11.64 26.69 -0.89
C ASP A 328 -12.96 27.31 -0.37
N LYS A 329 -14.00 26.49 -0.20
CA LYS A 329 -15.29 26.92 0.37
C LYS A 329 -15.12 27.56 1.75
N PHE A 330 -14.56 26.83 2.71
CA PHE A 330 -14.43 27.33 4.09
C PHE A 330 -13.39 28.46 4.20
N CYS A 331 -12.31 28.42 3.42
CA CYS A 331 -11.38 29.54 3.35
C CYS A 331 -12.08 30.83 2.88
N LYS A 332 -13.03 30.76 1.95
CA LYS A 332 -13.81 31.93 1.50
C LYS A 332 -14.86 32.38 2.51
N GLU A 333 -15.56 31.44 3.14
CA GLU A 333 -16.64 31.75 4.08
C GLU A 333 -16.12 32.32 5.41
N ARG A 334 -15.00 31.79 5.90
CA ARG A 334 -14.54 32.03 7.29
C ARG A 334 -13.05 32.33 7.43
N GLY A 335 -12.27 32.27 6.35
CA GLY A 335 -10.84 32.57 6.41
C GLY A 335 -9.97 31.46 7.01
N ALA A 336 -10.55 30.29 7.32
CA ALA A 336 -9.86 29.15 7.92
C ALA A 336 -10.47 27.84 7.41
N PHE A 337 -9.67 26.78 7.38
CA PHE A 337 -10.13 25.43 7.08
C PHE A 337 -9.60 24.45 8.14
N THR A 338 -10.51 23.83 8.90
CA THR A 338 -10.14 22.86 9.94
C THR A 338 -10.33 21.44 9.44
N VAL A 339 -9.24 20.70 9.31
CA VAL A 339 -9.24 19.31 8.86
C VAL A 339 -8.75 18.38 9.96
N VAL A 340 -9.48 17.30 10.18
CA VAL A 340 -9.15 16.26 11.16
C VAL A 340 -8.87 14.96 10.41
N VAL A 341 -7.81 14.24 10.76
CA VAL A 341 -7.46 12.96 10.13
C VAL A 341 -7.38 11.83 11.13
N SER A 342 -7.72 10.62 10.70
CA SER A 342 -7.28 9.39 11.36
C SER A 342 -5.95 8.89 10.79
N GLY A 343 -5.31 7.97 11.51
CA GLY A 343 -4.16 7.24 11.00
C GLY A 343 -4.49 6.21 9.91
N GLY A 344 -3.55 5.27 9.74
CA GLY A 344 -3.71 4.12 8.84
C GLY A 344 -3.53 4.45 7.35
N SER A 345 -4.14 3.63 6.48
CA SER A 345 -3.99 3.77 5.02
C SER A 345 -4.59 5.07 4.47
N LEU A 346 -5.56 5.69 5.16
CA LEU A 346 -6.17 6.97 4.79
C LEU A 346 -5.12 8.05 4.48
N ILE A 347 -4.09 8.16 5.31
CA ILE A 347 -3.06 9.20 5.16
C ILE A 347 -2.36 9.09 3.79
N LYS A 348 -2.20 7.87 3.26
CA LYS A 348 -1.59 7.63 1.95
C LYS A 348 -2.49 8.09 0.80
N SER A 349 -3.80 8.14 0.98
CA SER A 349 -4.75 8.65 -0.02
C SER A 349 -4.69 10.18 -0.14
N LEU A 350 -4.13 10.89 0.86
CA LEU A 350 -3.85 12.34 0.77
C LEU A 350 -2.70 12.70 -0.17
N ARG A 351 -1.97 11.72 -0.71
CA ARG A 351 -0.83 11.95 -1.61
C ARG A 351 -1.15 12.85 -2.80
N LYS A 352 -2.40 12.87 -3.26
CA LYS A 352 -2.82 13.69 -4.39
C LYS A 352 -2.89 15.18 -4.06
N LEU A 353 -3.08 15.55 -2.80
CA LEU A 353 -3.03 16.96 -2.37
C LEU A 353 -1.62 17.56 -2.43
N VAL A 354 -0.57 16.74 -2.41
CA VAL A 354 0.83 17.20 -2.50
C VAL A 354 1.35 17.22 -3.94
N GLU A 355 0.51 16.90 -4.92
CA GLU A 355 0.81 16.96 -6.35
C GLU A 355 0.15 18.21 -6.97
N PRO A 356 0.69 18.74 -8.10
CA PRO A 356 -0.02 19.76 -8.87
C PRO A 356 -1.39 19.24 -9.37
N PRO A 357 -2.42 20.11 -9.41
CA PRO A 357 -2.36 21.54 -9.12
C PRO A 357 -2.49 21.88 -7.63
N TYR A 358 -2.87 20.94 -6.77
CA TYR A 358 -3.32 21.21 -5.41
C TYR A 358 -2.24 21.79 -4.50
N VAL A 359 -1.01 21.28 -4.61
CA VAL A 359 0.12 21.78 -3.83
C VAL A 359 0.35 23.29 -4.03
N ASP A 360 0.07 23.79 -5.24
CA ASP A 360 0.26 25.19 -5.62
C ASP A 360 -1.02 26.04 -5.48
N SER A 361 -2.20 25.42 -5.56
CA SER A 361 -3.48 26.14 -5.60
C SER A 361 -4.17 26.28 -4.24
N ILE A 362 -3.84 25.42 -3.27
CA ILE A 362 -4.43 25.46 -1.93
C ILE A 362 -3.72 26.52 -1.06
N ASP A 363 -4.50 27.35 -0.38
CA ASP A 363 -3.97 28.28 0.63
C ASP A 363 -3.71 27.56 1.96
N TRP A 364 -2.55 26.90 2.05
CA TRP A 364 -2.12 26.14 3.23
C TRP A 364 -1.99 26.98 4.50
N SER A 365 -1.84 28.30 4.39
CA SER A 365 -1.74 29.19 5.55
C SER A 365 -3.03 29.24 6.39
N ARG A 366 -4.16 28.88 5.79
CA ARG A 366 -5.48 28.83 6.41
C ARG A 366 -5.85 27.46 6.98
N TRP A 367 -5.03 26.45 6.74
CA TRP A 367 -5.29 25.09 7.23
C TRP A 367 -4.96 25.00 8.71
N HIS A 368 -5.88 24.40 9.47
CA HIS A 368 -5.71 23.95 10.84
C HIS A 368 -5.87 22.43 10.88
N PHE A 369 -4.82 21.71 11.27
CA PHE A 369 -4.71 20.27 11.12
C PHE A 369 -4.75 19.57 12.49
N PHE A 370 -5.58 18.55 12.61
CA PHE A 370 -5.87 17.83 13.85
C PHE A 370 -5.87 16.31 13.62
N TRP A 371 -5.78 15.55 14.71
CA TRP A 371 -5.99 14.12 14.72
C TRP A 371 -7.29 13.75 15.45
N VAL A 372 -8.03 12.77 14.91
CA VAL A 372 -9.22 12.21 15.56
C VAL A 372 -8.83 11.25 16.69
N ASP A 373 -7.71 10.55 16.53
CA ASP A 373 -7.14 9.63 17.50
C ASP A 373 -5.62 9.57 17.37
N GLU A 374 -4.96 9.16 18.45
CA GLU A 374 -3.51 8.94 18.46
C GLU A 374 -3.14 7.89 19.49
N ARG A 375 -2.05 7.19 19.21
CA ARG A 375 -1.40 6.23 20.11
C ARG A 375 -0.48 7.05 21.00
N VAL A 376 -0.55 6.81 22.31
CA VAL A 376 0.25 7.57 23.28
C VAL A 376 1.67 7.00 23.30
N VAL A 377 2.40 7.33 22.24
CA VAL A 377 3.78 6.94 21.96
C VAL A 377 4.55 8.17 21.47
N PRO A 378 5.89 8.18 21.52
CA PRO A 378 6.69 9.28 20.97
C PRO A 378 6.31 9.61 19.52
N LYS A 379 6.34 10.89 19.10
CA LYS A 379 5.99 11.34 17.73
C LYS A 379 6.93 10.80 16.66
N ASN A 380 8.08 10.27 17.02
CA ASN A 380 8.99 9.60 16.10
C ASN A 380 8.78 8.07 16.05
N HIS A 381 7.87 7.53 16.85
CA HIS A 381 7.53 6.11 16.91
C HIS A 381 6.70 5.70 15.70
N ASP A 382 6.94 4.50 15.18
CA ASP A 382 6.28 3.96 13.98
C ASP A 382 4.74 3.86 14.10
N ASP A 383 4.24 3.66 15.32
CA ASP A 383 2.80 3.61 15.60
C ASP A 383 2.12 4.98 15.74
N SER A 384 2.87 6.09 15.70
CA SER A 384 2.31 7.44 15.81
C SER A 384 1.62 7.86 14.51
N ASN A 385 0.36 8.25 14.63
CA ASN A 385 -0.40 8.89 13.56
C ASN A 385 0.20 10.25 13.16
N TYR A 386 0.81 10.98 14.10
CA TYR A 386 1.58 12.19 13.81
C TYR A 386 2.76 11.89 12.90
N LYS A 387 3.59 10.90 13.23
CA LYS A 387 4.74 10.50 12.40
C LYS A 387 4.29 10.17 10.99
N LEU A 388 3.25 9.34 10.88
CA LEU A 388 2.68 8.90 9.61
C LEU A 388 2.20 10.08 8.77
N ALA A 389 1.43 11.00 9.35
CA ALA A 389 0.95 12.21 8.68
C ALA A 389 2.10 13.15 8.31
N TYR A 390 3.12 13.27 9.15
CA TYR A 390 4.30 14.09 8.89
C TYR A 390 5.09 13.59 7.68
N ASP A 391 5.46 12.32 7.69
CA ASP A 391 6.25 11.71 6.61
C ASP A 391 5.49 11.69 5.27
N CYS A 392 4.17 11.45 5.32
CA CYS A 392 3.37 11.29 4.11
C CYS A 392 2.87 12.62 3.55
N PHE A 393 2.56 13.60 4.40
CA PHE A 393 1.81 14.80 4.03
C PHE A 393 2.39 16.09 4.59
N LEU A 394 2.48 16.27 5.91
CA LEU A 394 2.80 17.59 6.52
C LEU A 394 4.21 18.09 6.17
N SER A 395 5.18 17.20 5.95
CA SER A 395 6.54 17.57 5.50
C SER A 395 6.60 18.09 4.05
N LYS A 396 5.49 18.00 3.30
CA LYS A 396 5.42 18.31 1.87
C LYS A 396 4.54 19.52 1.54
N VAL A 397 3.85 20.08 2.54
CA VAL A 397 2.95 21.23 2.37
C VAL A 397 3.27 22.33 3.38
N PRO A 398 3.16 23.61 3.01
CA PRO A 398 3.55 24.73 3.86
C PRO A 398 2.44 25.13 4.86
N ILE A 399 1.91 24.17 5.63
CA ILE A 399 0.99 24.48 6.74
C ILE A 399 1.80 25.10 7.89
N PRO A 400 1.40 26.25 8.44
CA PRO A 400 2.10 26.86 9.57
C PRO A 400 2.19 25.90 10.76
N PRO A 401 3.37 25.70 11.39
CA PRO A 401 3.51 24.78 12.51
C PRO A 401 2.55 25.08 13.68
N GLY A 402 2.23 26.35 13.92
CA GLY A 402 1.25 26.77 14.94
C GLY A 402 -0.19 26.36 14.63
N ASN A 403 -0.47 25.91 13.41
CA ASN A 403 -1.78 25.41 13.00
C ASN A 403 -1.85 23.86 12.99
N VAL A 404 -0.79 23.17 13.42
CA VAL A 404 -0.75 21.71 13.53
C VAL A 404 -0.90 21.33 14.99
N TYR A 405 -2.09 20.86 15.36
CA TYR A 405 -2.45 20.56 16.75
C TYR A 405 -2.22 19.07 17.03
N ALA A 406 -0.96 18.73 17.29
CA ALA A 406 -0.56 17.36 17.61
C ALA A 406 -0.81 17.04 19.09
N ILE A 407 -1.10 15.78 19.35
CA ILE A 407 -1.34 15.25 20.70
C ILE A 407 -0.02 15.18 21.48
N ASN A 408 -0.10 15.38 22.79
CA ASN A 408 1.06 15.45 23.67
C ASN A 408 1.56 14.04 24.07
N GLU A 409 2.66 13.61 23.46
CA GLU A 409 3.26 12.28 23.67
C GLU A 409 3.88 12.06 25.06
N SER A 410 4.14 13.13 25.82
CA SER A 410 4.81 13.02 27.12
C SER A 410 3.86 12.81 28.29
N LEU A 411 2.55 12.75 28.03
CA LEU A 411 1.50 12.60 29.04
C LEU A 411 0.94 11.18 29.02
N SER A 412 0.27 10.77 30.12
CA SER A 412 -0.56 9.57 30.11
C SER A 412 -1.75 9.74 29.16
N ALA A 413 -2.39 8.65 28.75
CA ALA A 413 -3.55 8.73 27.85
C ALA A 413 -4.67 9.63 28.39
N GLU A 414 -4.95 9.55 29.69
CA GLU A 414 -5.93 10.41 30.36
C GLU A 414 -5.51 11.89 30.31
N ALA A 415 -4.28 12.21 30.73
CA ALA A 415 -3.80 13.59 30.76
C ALA A 415 -3.65 14.17 29.34
N ALA A 416 -3.28 13.36 28.36
CA ALA A 416 -3.22 13.76 26.95
C ALA A 416 -4.61 14.06 26.38
N ALA A 417 -5.64 13.30 26.75
CA ALA A 417 -7.01 13.57 26.35
C ALA A 417 -7.52 14.89 26.95
N ASP A 418 -7.25 15.15 28.24
CA ASP A 418 -7.64 16.40 28.90
C ASP A 418 -6.88 17.61 28.35
N ASP A 419 -5.59 17.47 28.04
CA ASP A 419 -4.75 18.49 27.39
C ASP A 419 -5.29 18.84 25.99
N TYR A 420 -5.61 17.82 25.19
CA TYR A 420 -6.14 18.00 23.84
C TYR A 420 -7.54 18.62 23.87
N GLU A 421 -8.43 18.18 24.77
CA GLU A 421 -9.74 18.81 24.98
C GLU A 421 -9.60 20.29 25.42
N THR A 422 -8.65 20.59 26.30
CA THR A 422 -8.36 21.97 26.74
C THR A 422 -7.89 22.84 25.57
N CYS A 423 -7.02 22.31 24.71
CA CYS A 423 -6.59 22.97 23.48
C CYS A 423 -7.79 23.28 22.57
N LEU A 424 -8.68 22.31 22.32
CA LEU A 424 -9.87 22.52 21.51
C LEU A 424 -10.81 23.58 22.09
N LYS A 425 -11.04 23.57 23.41
CA LYS A 425 -11.84 24.60 24.09
C LYS A 425 -11.22 25.98 23.96
N HIS A 426 -9.90 26.08 24.02
CA HIS A 426 -9.20 27.34 23.77
C HIS A 426 -9.43 27.83 22.33
N LEU A 427 -9.30 26.94 21.34
CA LEU A 427 -9.54 27.28 19.93
C LEU A 427 -10.99 27.68 19.64
N VAL A 428 -11.95 27.10 20.36
CA VAL A 428 -13.35 27.56 20.35
C VAL A 428 -13.46 28.98 20.90
N LYS A 429 -12.82 29.26 22.03
CA LYS A 429 -12.84 30.59 22.67
C LYS A 429 -12.17 31.67 21.81
N THR A 430 -11.11 31.33 21.08
CA THR A 430 -10.41 32.25 20.18
C THR A 430 -11.08 32.39 18.81
N GLY A 431 -12.13 31.60 18.54
CA GLY A 431 -12.88 31.64 17.28
C GLY A 431 -12.24 30.88 16.12
N THR A 432 -11.16 30.14 16.36
CA THR A 432 -10.51 29.29 15.34
C THR A 432 -11.38 28.07 15.01
N LEU A 433 -11.96 27.46 16.04
CA LEU A 433 -12.87 26.32 15.94
C LEU A 433 -14.30 26.76 16.28
N ARG A 434 -15.28 26.26 15.53
CA ARG A 434 -16.70 26.59 15.78
C ARG A 434 -17.30 25.60 16.76
N VAL A 435 -18.43 25.98 17.33
CA VAL A 435 -19.32 25.06 18.05
C VAL A 435 -20.53 24.83 17.18
N SER A 436 -20.99 23.58 17.12
CA SER A 436 -22.26 23.24 16.51
C SER A 436 -23.40 23.84 17.32
N GLU A 437 -24.28 24.58 16.65
CA GLU A 437 -25.51 25.09 17.26
C GLU A 437 -26.49 23.96 17.63
N SER A 438 -26.38 22.81 16.96
CA SER A 438 -27.31 21.69 17.15
C SER A 438 -26.89 20.77 18.30
N THR A 439 -25.59 20.57 18.51
CA THR A 439 -25.06 19.62 19.50
C THR A 439 -24.32 20.26 20.66
N GLY A 440 -23.81 21.50 20.50
CA GLY A 440 -22.94 22.15 21.48
C GLY A 440 -21.51 21.62 21.52
N PHE A 441 -21.13 20.71 20.62
CA PHE A 441 -19.77 20.19 20.48
C PHE A 441 -18.96 20.96 19.42
N PRO A 442 -17.62 20.87 19.43
CA PRO A 442 -16.80 21.48 18.38
C PRO A 442 -17.20 20.97 16.98
N LYS A 443 -17.40 21.91 16.05
CA LYS A 443 -17.73 21.66 14.66
C LYS A 443 -16.50 21.90 13.79
N PHE A 444 -15.95 20.81 13.26
CA PHE A 444 -14.87 20.82 12.28
C PHE A 444 -15.43 20.86 10.86
N ASP A 445 -14.73 21.50 9.94
CA ASP A 445 -15.13 21.56 8.53
C ASP A 445 -15.08 20.20 7.83
N LEU A 446 -13.98 19.46 8.01
CA LEU A 446 -13.79 18.14 7.38
C LEU A 446 -13.13 17.15 8.35
N MET A 447 -13.77 16.00 8.51
CA MET A 447 -13.21 14.86 9.24
C MET A 447 -12.96 13.68 8.30
N LEU A 448 -11.71 13.31 8.14
CA LEU A 448 -11.27 12.19 7.31
C LEU A 448 -11.04 10.98 8.22
N LEU A 449 -11.85 9.94 8.02
CA LEU A 449 -11.85 8.74 8.87
C LEU A 449 -11.52 7.49 8.05
N GLY A 450 -10.56 6.71 8.51
CA GLY A 450 -10.37 5.33 8.11
C GLY A 450 -11.28 4.39 8.91
N MET A 451 -11.33 3.13 8.48
CA MET A 451 -12.11 2.08 9.15
C MET A 451 -11.29 0.79 9.35
N GLY A 452 -11.41 0.19 10.53
CA GLY A 452 -10.90 -1.14 10.83
C GLY A 452 -11.63 -2.27 10.10
N PRO A 453 -11.02 -3.47 9.99
CA PRO A 453 -11.71 -4.65 9.44
C PRO A 453 -12.89 -5.12 10.32
N ASP A 454 -12.85 -4.77 11.60
CA ASP A 454 -13.87 -4.92 12.63
C ASP A 454 -14.87 -3.76 12.67
N GLY A 455 -14.74 -2.76 11.80
CA GLY A 455 -15.65 -1.61 11.74
C GLY A 455 -15.40 -0.54 12.81
N HIS A 456 -14.29 -0.60 13.54
CA HIS A 456 -13.88 0.50 14.42
C HIS A 456 -13.54 1.76 13.59
N VAL A 457 -13.78 2.93 14.17
CA VAL A 457 -13.34 4.24 13.67
C VAL A 457 -12.61 4.95 14.80
N ALA A 458 -11.59 5.75 14.47
CA ALA A 458 -10.71 6.36 15.48
C ALA A 458 -10.20 5.28 16.46
N SER A 459 -10.33 5.47 17.77
CA SER A 459 -10.14 4.39 18.76
C SER A 459 -11.44 3.94 19.43
N LEU A 460 -12.57 3.98 18.70
CA LEU A 460 -13.88 3.50 19.14
C LEU A 460 -14.12 2.09 18.60
N PHE A 461 -13.98 1.07 19.44
CA PHE A 461 -14.01 -0.34 19.06
C PHE A 461 -15.37 -1.01 19.30
N PRO A 462 -15.77 -2.00 18.47
CA PRO A 462 -16.99 -2.77 18.69
C PRO A 462 -17.05 -3.39 20.09
N GLY A 463 -18.20 -3.27 20.76
CA GLY A 463 -18.40 -3.83 22.11
C GLY A 463 -17.71 -3.06 23.24
N HIS A 464 -16.89 -2.06 22.95
CA HIS A 464 -16.21 -1.25 23.97
C HIS A 464 -17.12 -0.14 24.52
N GLY A 465 -17.11 0.07 25.84
CA GLY A 465 -17.98 1.04 26.51
C GLY A 465 -17.80 2.49 26.06
N LEU A 466 -16.62 2.84 25.54
CA LEU A 466 -16.32 4.19 25.00
C LEU A 466 -17.20 4.58 23.81
N CYS A 467 -17.80 3.63 23.09
CA CYS A 467 -18.78 3.95 22.05
C CYS A 467 -20.04 4.65 22.61
N ASN A 468 -20.28 4.57 23.93
CA ASN A 468 -21.41 5.20 24.61
C ASN A 468 -21.05 6.55 25.25
N GLU A 469 -19.79 7.01 25.15
CA GLU A 469 -19.39 8.32 25.66
C GLU A 469 -20.09 9.42 24.88
N SER A 470 -20.83 10.26 25.61
CA SER A 470 -21.76 11.25 25.05
C SER A 470 -21.57 12.66 25.61
N LYS A 471 -20.61 12.86 26.53
CA LYS A 471 -20.40 14.12 27.26
C LYS A 471 -19.03 14.73 26.96
N LYS A 472 -17.96 13.94 26.99
CA LYS A 472 -16.60 14.42 26.73
C LYS A 472 -16.39 14.73 25.24
N TRP A 473 -15.50 15.68 24.95
CA TRP A 473 -15.10 15.94 23.56
C TRP A 473 -14.00 14.96 23.14
N VAL A 474 -13.03 14.77 24.02
CA VAL A 474 -11.92 13.84 23.86
C VAL A 474 -11.94 12.87 25.02
N THR A 475 -11.66 11.60 24.75
CA THR A 475 -11.54 10.57 25.77
C THR A 475 -10.31 9.71 25.48
N PHE A 476 -10.01 8.79 26.38
CA PHE A 476 -8.87 7.90 26.30
C PHE A 476 -9.29 6.45 26.47
N ILE A 477 -8.42 5.56 26.01
CA ILE A 477 -8.53 4.11 26.17
C ILE A 477 -7.16 3.59 26.59
N THR A 478 -7.10 2.73 27.60
CA THR A 478 -5.85 2.10 28.07
C THR A 478 -5.82 0.59 27.82
N ASP A 479 -6.95 0.04 27.40
CA ASP A 479 -7.20 -1.38 27.15
C ASP A 479 -7.66 -1.62 25.71
N SER A 480 -7.11 -0.85 24.75
CA SER A 480 -7.44 -1.05 23.34
C SER A 480 -7.19 -2.50 22.93
N PRO A 481 -8.14 -3.15 22.21
CA PRO A 481 -7.96 -4.52 21.72
C PRO A 481 -6.88 -4.62 20.64
N LYS A 482 -6.25 -3.50 20.24
CA LYS A 482 -5.17 -3.44 19.27
C LYS A 482 -3.99 -2.67 19.84
N PRO A 483 -2.75 -3.20 19.76
CA PRO A 483 -1.57 -2.50 20.24
C PRO A 483 -1.30 -1.24 19.40
N PRO A 484 -0.64 -0.21 19.98
CA PRO A 484 -0.50 0.04 21.42
C PRO A 484 -1.86 0.25 22.10
N SER A 485 -1.96 -0.17 23.37
CA SER A 485 -3.21 -0.16 24.13
C SER A 485 -3.68 1.25 24.49
N ASP A 486 -2.73 2.12 24.82
CA ASP A 486 -2.96 3.49 25.26
C ASP A 486 -3.18 4.41 24.07
N ARG A 487 -4.39 4.96 23.99
CA ARG A 487 -4.79 5.87 22.91
C ARG A 487 -5.67 6.98 23.44
N ILE A 488 -5.69 8.08 22.71
CA ILE A 488 -6.73 9.10 22.86
C ILE A 488 -7.60 9.14 21.61
N THR A 489 -8.84 9.58 21.75
CA THR A 489 -9.81 9.60 20.65
C THR A 489 -10.88 10.66 20.85
N PHE A 490 -11.37 11.21 19.75
CA PHE A 490 -12.65 11.91 19.74
C PHE A 490 -13.79 10.94 20.02
N THR A 491 -14.83 11.49 20.64
CA THR A 491 -16.09 10.80 20.92
C THR A 491 -17.03 10.96 19.73
N PHE A 492 -18.06 10.10 19.62
CA PHE A 492 -19.05 10.24 18.56
C PHE A 492 -19.73 11.61 18.51
N PRO A 493 -20.09 12.27 19.64
CA PRO A 493 -20.61 13.63 19.59
C PRO A 493 -19.72 14.61 18.83
N VAL A 494 -18.39 14.56 19.01
CA VAL A 494 -17.46 15.43 18.27
C VAL A 494 -17.39 15.03 16.80
N ILE A 495 -17.24 13.73 16.52
CA ILE A 495 -17.18 13.23 15.14
C ILE A 495 -18.42 13.67 14.36
N ASN A 496 -19.59 13.41 14.93
CA ASN A 496 -20.88 13.63 14.29
C ASN A 496 -21.31 15.11 14.22
N SER A 497 -20.61 16.00 14.94
CA SER A 497 -20.81 17.46 14.87
C SER A 497 -20.01 18.13 13.75
N SER A 498 -19.17 17.38 13.04
CA SER A 498 -18.41 17.90 11.89
C SER A 498 -19.37 18.27 10.74
N ALA A 499 -19.05 19.34 10.01
CA ALA A 499 -19.80 19.73 8.82
C ALA A 499 -19.76 18.60 7.78
N HIS A 500 -18.56 18.18 7.39
CA HIS A 500 -18.35 17.08 6.46
C HIS A 500 -17.56 15.95 7.12
N VAL A 501 -17.98 14.71 6.89
CA VAL A 501 -17.22 13.51 7.26
C VAL A 501 -17.01 12.66 6.01
N ALA A 502 -15.76 12.27 5.75
CA ALA A 502 -15.42 11.33 4.69
C ALA A 502 -14.85 10.04 5.31
N LEU A 503 -15.57 8.94 5.14
CA LEU A 503 -15.11 7.60 5.48
C LEU A 503 -14.38 7.03 4.26
N VAL A 504 -13.06 6.91 4.38
CA VAL A 504 -12.18 6.43 3.31
C VAL A 504 -11.75 5.00 3.61
N VAL A 505 -12.28 4.06 2.83
CA VAL A 505 -12.11 2.63 3.08
C VAL A 505 -11.67 1.93 1.80
N CYS A 506 -10.53 1.26 1.87
CA CYS A 506 -9.95 0.51 0.75
C CYS A 506 -9.58 -0.92 1.19
N GLY A 507 -9.66 -1.87 0.27
CA GLY A 507 -9.26 -3.27 0.47
C GLY A 507 -10.41 -4.19 0.87
N SER A 508 -10.35 -5.46 0.44
CA SER A 508 -11.42 -6.44 0.66
C SER A 508 -11.57 -6.85 2.12
N GLY A 509 -10.50 -6.77 2.92
CA GLY A 509 -10.54 -7.00 4.37
C GLY A 509 -11.49 -6.07 5.14
N LYS A 510 -12.08 -5.06 4.50
CA LYS A 510 -13.06 -4.14 5.10
C LYS A 510 -14.50 -4.41 4.67
N ALA A 511 -14.72 -5.26 3.67
CA ALA A 511 -16.00 -5.33 2.98
C ALA A 511 -17.18 -5.77 3.86
N GLU A 512 -16.94 -6.68 4.80
CA GLU A 512 -17.98 -7.10 5.75
C GLU A 512 -18.35 -5.97 6.72
N ALA A 513 -17.36 -5.25 7.25
CA ALA A 513 -17.60 -4.09 8.11
C ALA A 513 -18.27 -2.94 7.36
N VAL A 514 -17.94 -2.71 6.09
CA VAL A 514 -18.61 -1.70 5.24
C VAL A 514 -20.08 -2.08 5.05
N GLN A 515 -20.36 -3.33 4.71
CA GLN A 515 -21.73 -3.81 4.58
C GLN A 515 -22.49 -3.68 5.90
N ALA A 516 -21.88 -4.09 7.01
CA ALA A 516 -22.45 -3.98 8.36
C ALA A 516 -22.81 -2.54 8.72
N ALA A 517 -21.90 -1.60 8.50
CA ALA A 517 -22.11 -0.19 8.79
C ALA A 517 -23.18 0.45 7.90
N LEU A 518 -23.15 0.18 6.59
CA LEU A 518 -24.12 0.76 5.65
C LEU A 518 -25.53 0.19 5.80
N LYS A 519 -25.66 -1.12 6.06
CA LYS A 519 -26.95 -1.79 6.30
C LYS A 519 -27.43 -1.65 7.75
N LYS A 520 -26.64 -1.03 8.63
CA LYS A 520 -26.88 -0.94 10.08
C LYS A 520 -27.12 -2.32 10.72
N THR A 521 -26.39 -3.33 10.25
CA THR A 521 -26.44 -4.71 10.73
C THR A 521 -25.18 -5.02 11.52
N GLY A 522 -25.30 -5.52 12.76
CA GLY A 522 -24.15 -5.69 13.65
C GLY A 522 -23.73 -4.35 14.27
N SER A 523 -23.40 -4.37 15.56
CA SER A 523 -23.04 -3.16 16.31
C SER A 523 -21.60 -2.72 15.99
N VAL A 524 -21.38 -2.23 14.76
CA VAL A 524 -20.08 -1.71 14.32
C VAL A 524 -20.01 -0.18 14.50
N PRO A 525 -18.96 0.37 15.14
CA PRO A 525 -18.79 1.80 15.39
C PRO A 525 -18.94 2.70 14.16
N ALA A 526 -18.45 2.27 12.99
CA ALA A 526 -18.60 3.00 11.74
C ALA A 526 -20.05 3.27 11.32
N GLY A 527 -21.01 2.43 11.77
CA GLY A 527 -22.44 2.61 11.52
C GLY A 527 -23.08 3.75 12.33
N SER A 528 -22.39 4.23 13.37
CA SER A 528 -22.81 5.34 14.23
C SER A 528 -22.26 6.69 13.78
N VAL A 529 -21.42 6.71 12.73
CA VAL A 529 -20.87 7.95 12.18
C VAL A 529 -21.93 8.67 11.36
N SER A 530 -22.08 9.96 11.62
CA SER A 530 -22.88 10.91 10.85
C SER A 530 -22.11 12.22 10.65
N ALA A 531 -22.71 13.17 9.96
CA ALA A 531 -22.19 14.53 9.79
C ALA A 531 -23.37 15.51 9.81
N GLU A 532 -23.12 16.78 10.13
CA GLU A 532 -24.18 17.79 10.12
C GLU A 532 -24.62 18.18 8.73
N ASP A 533 -23.66 18.31 7.80
CA ASP A 533 -23.94 18.72 6.43
C ASP A 533 -23.90 17.49 5.52
N GLU A 534 -22.77 16.76 5.48
CA GLU A 534 -22.64 15.63 4.57
C GLU A 534 -21.67 14.53 5.04
N LEU A 535 -22.12 13.28 4.95
CA LEU A 535 -21.33 12.06 5.13
C LEU A 535 -21.08 11.40 3.78
N VAL A 536 -19.81 11.26 3.40
CA VAL A 536 -19.41 10.59 2.16
C VAL A 536 -18.62 9.32 2.48
N TRP A 537 -19.02 8.20 1.89
CA TRP A 537 -18.22 6.97 1.90
C TRP A 537 -17.43 6.88 0.60
N PHE A 538 -16.11 6.99 0.69
CA PHE A 538 -15.18 6.73 -0.40
C PHE A 538 -14.73 5.27 -0.30
N LEU A 539 -15.22 4.43 -1.23
CA LEU A 539 -14.95 3.00 -1.24
C LEU A 539 -14.21 2.61 -2.51
N ASP A 540 -13.16 1.79 -2.39
CA ASP A 540 -12.70 1.04 -3.56
C ASP A 540 -13.59 -0.19 -3.80
N LYS A 541 -13.55 -0.72 -5.03
CA LYS A 541 -14.33 -1.90 -5.41
C LYS A 541 -14.11 -3.13 -4.51
N PRO A 542 -12.88 -3.43 -4.04
CA PRO A 542 -12.66 -4.44 -3.02
C PRO A 542 -13.44 -4.20 -1.71
N ALA A 543 -13.40 -2.99 -1.15
CA ALA A 543 -14.11 -2.64 0.08
C ALA A 543 -15.63 -2.63 -0.10
N SER A 544 -16.14 -2.40 -1.31
CA SER A 544 -17.57 -2.45 -1.62
C SER A 544 -18.05 -3.83 -2.07
N SER A 545 -17.21 -4.87 -2.08
CA SER A 545 -17.52 -6.18 -2.70
C SER A 545 -18.70 -6.95 -2.09
N LYS A 546 -19.18 -6.52 -0.92
CA LYS A 546 -20.33 -7.11 -0.21
C LYS A 546 -21.60 -6.26 -0.28
N LEU A 547 -21.60 -5.11 -0.96
CA LEU A 547 -22.76 -4.21 -0.98
C LEU A 547 -23.94 -4.77 -1.78
#